data_AF-A0AAX3JAK7-F1
#
_entry.id   AF-A0AAX3JAK7-F1
#
_cell.length_a   1.000
_cell.length_b   1.000
_cell.length_c   1.000
_cell.angle_alpha   90.00
_cell.angle_beta   90.00
_cell.angle_gamma   90.00
#
_symmetry.space_group_name_H-M   'P 1'
#
loop_
_entity.id
_entity.type
_entity.pdbx_description
1 polymer ?
#
loop_
_entity_poly.entity_id
_entity_poly.type
_entity_poly.pdbx_seq_one_letter_code
_entity_poly.pdbx_strand_id
1 'polypeptide(L)'
;MNSLSAKNSWNYTPSFPLKKKDEIERSSIVETIFEILNDDTNVVFLEGESGIGATTLLAQLVRNTCHLTFSIFLNPSSKYSYSVEYVKVLLAEQFRSYLGEPEQGKLAIEEAEYLILIHKVRVSAKKDTIFIVVDGLNHIPTDDESDINDILRIALPVGVAQYKFIISGSQRRLAKHINNVNTKPYQIMKLSASEVDVIFKDVNLSEKELGEIKDVCKGVPGHLSSIKRMIMDGTTLESILKNTPEKYLDFVDIEIKKTLLNDEEFVKLIAIIAYSKQEVCVEDLATLSSLPAIKIIPFLEKQSFIKIRDGSFINFISSSHRKVAERNLKDYQSEINDLQIQLLSSDPNSKTALLFLPSYLQQKNRYEELIELLSKDHYYKLLDSTQSLSQLMTRAELGLASAHTLKKATAVFQFSLQKSLFIDLAKSTASEEEIRALVSIGDSNHAMEIINSAITKTSKLILLTSYACGLKRKGREVDEVIIQSIKELVKNVDFDKLGDIALQVVENIMAFDPELAANVLECSFGLC
;
A
#
# COMPACT_ATOMS: atom_id res chain seq x y z
N MET A 1 23.39 -14.08 18.85
CA MET A 1 22.38 -15.01 18.28
C MET A 1 21.05 -14.33 17.90
N ASN A 2 21.00 -13.02 17.61
CA ASN A 2 19.74 -12.30 17.29
C ASN A 2 19.89 -11.39 16.05
N SER A 3 20.19 -11.97 14.88
CA SER A 3 20.08 -11.26 13.59
C SER A 3 19.46 -12.12 12.48
N LEU A 4 19.04 -13.35 12.79
CA LEU A 4 18.54 -14.33 11.82
C LEU A 4 17.01 -14.53 11.84
N SER A 5 16.26 -13.94 12.79
CA SER A 5 14.80 -14.16 12.86
C SER A 5 13.96 -13.18 12.04
N ALA A 6 14.54 -12.08 11.54
CA ALA A 6 13.79 -11.10 10.74
C ALA A 6 13.57 -11.53 9.28
N LYS A 7 14.43 -12.40 8.72
CA LYS A 7 14.35 -12.83 7.32
C LYS A 7 13.41 -14.03 7.05
N ASN A 8 12.88 -14.68 8.10
CA ASN A 8 12.05 -15.89 7.96
C ASN A 8 10.58 -15.70 8.34
N SER A 9 10.14 -14.47 8.62
CA SER A 9 8.74 -14.19 8.94
C SER A 9 8.05 -13.68 7.68
N TRP A 10 7.14 -14.49 7.14
CA TRP A 10 6.42 -14.21 5.89
C TRP A 10 5.52 -12.96 5.98
N ASN A 11 5.22 -12.48 7.17
CA ASN A 11 4.33 -11.36 7.44
C ASN A 11 5.05 -10.00 7.58
N TYR A 12 6.35 -9.92 7.26
CA TYR A 12 7.10 -8.66 7.30
C TYR A 12 7.19 -8.04 5.91
N THR A 13 6.75 -6.80 5.80
CA THR A 13 6.99 -5.99 4.59
C THR A 13 8.44 -5.53 4.53
N PRO A 14 8.96 -5.13 3.35
CA PRO A 14 10.28 -4.51 3.25
C PRO A 14 10.46 -3.34 4.22
N SER A 15 9.40 -2.57 4.45
CA SER A 15 9.35 -1.41 5.36
C SER A 15 9.09 -1.76 6.83
N PHE A 16 9.05 -3.04 7.21
CA PHE A 16 8.69 -3.46 8.56
C PHE A 16 9.67 -2.90 9.61
N PRO A 17 9.19 -2.39 10.77
CA PRO A 17 10.07 -1.77 11.75
C PRO A 17 10.94 -2.80 12.48
N LEU A 18 12.26 -2.61 12.42
CA LEU A 18 13.21 -3.40 13.23
C LEU A 18 13.03 -3.15 14.73
N LYS A 19 13.14 -4.20 15.54
CA LYS A 19 13.11 -4.11 17.01
C LYS A 19 14.26 -3.23 17.49
N LYS A 20 13.95 -2.19 18.27
CA LYS A 20 14.96 -1.32 18.89
C LYS A 20 15.51 -1.98 20.16
N LYS A 21 16.77 -1.68 20.52
CA LYS A 21 17.40 -2.18 21.76
C LYS A 21 16.62 -1.74 23.01
N ASP A 22 16.16 -0.50 23.01
CA ASP A 22 15.47 0.13 24.15
C ASP A 22 13.94 0.09 23.99
N GLU A 23 13.43 -0.88 23.24
CA GLU A 23 12.00 -1.03 23.02
C GLU A 23 11.32 -1.58 24.28
N ILE A 24 10.36 -0.85 24.83
CA ILE A 24 9.55 -1.28 25.99
C ILE A 24 8.43 -2.20 25.50
N GLU A 25 8.37 -3.41 26.04
CA GLU A 25 7.33 -4.40 25.71
C GLU A 25 6.02 -4.08 26.43
N ARG A 26 4.93 -4.01 25.66
CA ARG A 26 3.60 -3.58 26.14
C ARG A 26 2.54 -4.66 25.88
N SER A 27 2.82 -5.89 26.32
CA SER A 27 1.99 -7.07 26.03
C SER A 27 0.54 -6.95 26.50
N SER A 28 0.28 -6.33 27.64
CA SER A 28 -1.10 -6.13 28.13
C SER A 28 -1.94 -5.24 27.21
N ILE A 29 -1.33 -4.22 26.60
CA ILE A 29 -1.99 -3.34 25.63
C ILE A 29 -2.27 -4.12 24.34
N VAL A 30 -1.32 -4.95 23.91
CA VAL A 30 -1.45 -5.83 22.74
C VAL A 30 -2.65 -6.77 22.92
N GLU A 31 -2.75 -7.44 24.06
CA GLU A 31 -3.89 -8.32 24.41
C GLU A 31 -5.21 -7.55 24.41
N THR A 32 -5.24 -6.37 25.05
CA THR A 32 -6.44 -5.51 25.09
C THR A 32 -6.93 -5.14 23.68
N ILE A 33 -6.03 -4.82 22.75
CA ILE A 33 -6.41 -4.48 21.37
C ILE A 33 -7.05 -5.67 20.66
N PHE A 34 -6.55 -6.88 20.88
CA PHE A 34 -7.15 -8.10 20.32
C PHE A 34 -8.52 -8.40 20.95
N GLU A 35 -8.70 -8.17 22.24
CA GLU A 35 -10.01 -8.33 22.90
C GLU A 35 -11.07 -7.35 22.38
N ILE A 36 -10.67 -6.14 21.99
CA ILE A 36 -11.57 -5.16 21.36
C ILE A 36 -12.06 -5.67 20.00
N LEU A 37 -11.22 -6.41 19.26
CA LEU A 37 -11.57 -7.01 17.97
C LEU A 37 -12.42 -8.27 18.18
N ASN A 38 -13.72 -8.06 18.38
CA ASN A 38 -14.73 -9.11 18.50
C ASN A 38 -15.68 -9.11 17.31
N ASP A 39 -16.72 -9.95 17.32
CA ASP A 39 -17.70 -10.04 16.22
C ASP A 39 -18.37 -8.68 15.90
N ASP A 40 -18.56 -7.83 16.91
CA ASP A 40 -19.16 -6.50 16.78
C ASP A 40 -18.17 -5.40 16.38
N THR A 41 -16.86 -5.66 16.35
CA THR A 41 -15.84 -4.64 16.03
C THR A 41 -14.83 -5.22 15.05
N ASN A 42 -14.83 -4.78 13.81
CA ASN A 42 -13.88 -5.30 12.82
C ASN A 42 -12.65 -4.42 12.63
N VAL A 43 -12.73 -3.14 12.97
CA VAL A 43 -11.62 -2.20 12.78
C VAL A 43 -11.33 -1.46 14.09
N VAL A 44 -10.09 -1.52 14.53
CA VAL A 44 -9.58 -0.71 15.64
C VAL A 44 -8.62 0.34 15.08
N PHE A 45 -8.90 1.60 15.37
CA PHE A 45 -8.03 2.72 15.05
C PHE A 45 -7.14 3.04 16.25
N LEU A 46 -5.83 2.90 16.09
CA LEU A 46 -4.87 3.31 17.10
C LEU A 46 -4.60 4.80 16.99
N GLU A 47 -5.12 5.55 17.95
CA GLU A 47 -5.02 6.99 18.02
C GLU A 47 -3.98 7.45 19.03
N GLY A 48 -3.32 8.55 18.71
CA GLY A 48 -2.44 9.26 19.62
C GLY A 48 -1.62 10.33 18.91
N GLU A 49 -0.91 11.13 19.69
CA GLU A 49 -0.07 12.19 19.16
C GLU A 49 1.15 11.66 18.38
N SER A 50 1.74 12.49 17.53
CA SER A 50 2.94 12.08 16.78
C SER A 50 4.07 11.71 17.75
N GLY A 51 4.69 10.56 17.53
CA GLY A 51 5.73 10.04 18.41
C GLY A 51 5.22 9.24 19.62
N ILE A 52 3.91 9.01 19.76
CA ILE A 52 3.35 8.20 20.86
C ILE A 52 3.76 6.73 20.83
N GLY A 53 4.31 6.25 19.71
CA GLY A 53 4.78 4.86 19.55
C GLY A 53 3.80 3.92 18.83
N ALA A 54 2.83 4.45 18.07
CA ALA A 54 1.86 3.63 17.31
C ALA A 54 2.54 2.58 16.40
N THR A 55 3.49 3.00 15.56
CA THR A 55 4.28 2.10 14.69
C THR A 55 5.00 1.01 15.49
N THR A 56 5.56 1.36 16.66
CA THR A 56 6.26 0.38 17.51
C THR A 56 5.30 -0.61 18.14
N LEU A 57 4.14 -0.16 18.61
CA LEU A 57 3.10 -1.02 19.16
C LEU A 57 2.53 -1.98 18.10
N LEU A 58 2.28 -1.47 16.88
CA LEU A 58 1.88 -2.30 15.73
C LEU A 58 2.95 -3.34 15.36
N ALA A 59 4.22 -2.97 15.39
CA ALA A 59 5.30 -3.93 15.15
C ALA A 59 5.37 -5.01 16.24
N GLN A 60 5.09 -4.67 17.50
CA GLN A 60 4.98 -5.64 18.60
C GLN A 60 3.78 -6.57 18.40
N LEU A 61 2.62 -6.05 17.99
CA LEU A 61 1.42 -6.83 17.65
C LEU A 61 1.74 -7.92 16.63
N VAL A 62 2.39 -7.55 15.53
CA VAL A 62 2.76 -8.48 14.45
C VAL A 62 3.80 -9.50 14.94
N ARG A 63 4.81 -9.06 15.70
CA ARG A 63 5.87 -9.94 16.24
C ARG A 63 5.35 -10.96 17.26
N ASN A 64 4.37 -10.57 18.07
CA ASN A 64 3.81 -11.42 19.13
C ASN A 64 2.75 -12.40 18.59
N THR A 65 2.22 -12.16 17.39
CA THR A 65 1.05 -12.87 16.85
C THR A 65 1.31 -13.34 15.42
N CYS A 66 2.20 -14.32 15.24
CA CYS A 66 2.65 -14.72 13.90
C CYS A 66 1.67 -15.59 13.08
N HIS A 67 0.67 -16.24 13.69
CA HIS A 67 -0.01 -17.34 12.98
C HIS A 67 -1.04 -16.89 11.91
N LEU A 68 -1.66 -15.71 12.04
CA LEU A 68 -2.68 -15.19 11.10
C LEU A 68 -2.69 -13.66 11.01
N THR A 69 -1.51 -13.04 11.14
CA THR A 69 -1.37 -11.58 11.10
C THR A 69 -0.56 -11.15 9.90
N PHE A 70 -1.20 -10.44 8.99
CA PHE A 70 -0.59 -9.77 7.85
C PHE A 70 -0.28 -8.33 8.21
N SER A 71 0.77 -7.75 7.64
CA SER A 71 1.17 -6.38 7.99
C SER A 71 1.44 -5.50 6.79
N ILE A 72 1.15 -4.21 6.92
CA ILE A 72 1.39 -3.20 5.91
C ILE A 72 1.96 -1.98 6.62
N PHE A 73 3.25 -1.73 6.46
CA PHE A 73 3.90 -0.53 6.98
C PHE A 73 4.20 0.42 5.83
N LEU A 74 3.32 1.39 5.57
CA LEU A 74 3.54 2.33 4.49
C LEU A 74 4.52 3.42 4.94
N ASN A 75 5.56 3.64 4.15
CA ASN A 75 6.38 4.83 4.24
C ASN A 75 5.97 5.74 3.09
N PRO A 76 5.16 6.79 3.30
CA PRO A 76 4.66 7.64 2.22
C PRO A 76 5.71 8.65 1.77
N SER A 77 6.89 8.12 1.42
CA SER A 77 7.91 8.82 0.65
C SER A 77 7.41 9.21 -0.73
N SER A 78 6.45 8.45 -1.29
CA SER A 78 5.83 8.75 -2.57
C SER A 78 4.45 8.18 -2.79
N LYS A 79 3.74 8.75 -3.77
CA LYS A 79 2.49 8.18 -4.29
C LYS A 79 2.57 6.70 -4.63
N TYR A 80 3.71 6.21 -5.15
CA TYR A 80 3.83 4.79 -5.46
C TYR A 80 3.96 3.92 -4.22
N SER A 81 4.65 4.38 -3.17
CA SER A 81 4.80 3.62 -1.92
C SER A 81 3.52 3.53 -1.09
N TYR A 82 2.44 4.21 -1.51
CA TYR A 82 1.08 4.01 -1.03
C TYR A 82 0.06 3.85 -2.17
N SER A 83 0.49 3.49 -3.38
CA SER A 83 -0.45 3.20 -4.46
C SER A 83 -1.24 1.92 -4.15
N VAL A 84 -2.47 1.85 -4.64
CA VAL A 84 -3.37 0.71 -4.40
C VAL A 84 -2.72 -0.57 -4.89
N GLU A 85 -2.10 -0.56 -6.07
CA GLU A 85 -1.42 -1.73 -6.63
C GLU A 85 -0.21 -2.15 -5.80
N TYR A 86 0.57 -1.20 -5.29
CA TYR A 86 1.68 -1.51 -4.39
C TYR A 86 1.19 -2.21 -3.12
N VAL A 87 0.11 -1.70 -2.50
CA VAL A 87 -0.48 -2.33 -1.31
C VAL A 87 -1.02 -3.73 -1.63
N LYS A 88 -1.68 -3.92 -2.79
CA LYS A 88 -2.15 -5.23 -3.24
C LYS A 88 -1.00 -6.22 -3.40
N VAL A 89 0.10 -5.82 -4.04
CA VAL A 89 1.30 -6.67 -4.20
C VAL A 89 1.90 -7.03 -2.85
N LEU A 90 2.05 -6.07 -1.93
CA LEU A 90 2.58 -6.33 -0.59
C LEU A 90 1.74 -7.36 0.18
N LEU A 91 0.41 -7.30 0.07
CA LEU A 91 -0.47 -8.29 0.68
C LEU A 91 -0.45 -9.63 -0.07
N ALA A 92 -0.43 -9.59 -1.40
CA ALA A 92 -0.44 -10.79 -2.24
C ALA A 92 0.79 -11.66 -2.01
N GLU A 93 1.99 -11.07 -1.92
CA GLU A 93 3.20 -11.82 -1.62
C GLU A 93 3.12 -12.46 -0.22
N GLN A 94 2.62 -11.73 0.80
CA GLN A 94 2.40 -12.32 2.13
C GLN A 94 1.34 -13.45 2.10
N PHE A 95 0.26 -13.29 1.33
CA PHE A 95 -0.77 -14.33 1.14
C PHE A 95 -0.17 -15.58 0.49
N ARG A 96 0.65 -15.42 -0.56
CA ARG A 96 1.34 -16.54 -1.21
C ARG A 96 2.29 -17.25 -0.26
N SER A 97 3.14 -16.51 0.45
CA SER A 97 4.07 -17.07 1.43
C SER A 97 3.34 -17.82 2.54
N TYR A 98 2.20 -17.29 3.03
CA TYR A 98 1.35 -17.98 4.01
C TYR A 98 0.75 -19.29 3.45
N LEU A 99 0.34 -19.30 2.18
CA LEU A 99 -0.18 -20.49 1.49
C LEU A 99 0.91 -21.48 1.06
N GLY A 100 2.19 -21.14 1.22
CA GLY A 100 3.32 -21.94 0.74
C GLY A 100 3.56 -21.88 -0.78
N GLU A 101 2.97 -20.88 -1.44
CA GLU A 101 3.20 -20.60 -2.87
C GLU A 101 4.50 -19.79 -3.05
N PRO A 102 5.24 -19.96 -4.16
CA PRO A 102 6.47 -19.20 -4.41
C PRO A 102 6.18 -17.71 -4.65
N GLU A 103 7.09 -16.86 -4.15
CA GLU A 103 7.06 -15.42 -4.47
C GLU A 103 7.22 -15.22 -5.98
N GLN A 104 6.44 -14.30 -6.55
CA GLN A 104 6.49 -14.03 -7.99
C GLN A 104 7.29 -12.75 -8.32
N GLY A 105 7.49 -11.86 -7.33
CA GLY A 105 8.25 -10.63 -7.53
C GLY A 105 7.64 -9.69 -8.58
N LYS A 106 6.32 -9.78 -8.78
CA LYS A 106 5.58 -8.93 -9.72
C LYS A 106 5.43 -7.51 -9.17
N LEU A 107 5.38 -6.52 -10.05
CA LEU A 107 5.16 -5.11 -9.68
C LEU A 107 3.68 -4.71 -9.58
N ALA A 108 2.78 -5.56 -10.05
CA ALA A 108 1.34 -5.42 -9.91
C ALA A 108 0.69 -6.81 -9.84
N ILE A 109 -0.56 -6.85 -9.39
CA ILE A 109 -1.37 -8.07 -9.37
C ILE A 109 -2.74 -7.76 -9.99
N GLU A 110 -3.21 -8.65 -10.85
CA GLU A 110 -4.55 -8.54 -11.42
C GLU A 110 -5.62 -8.68 -10.33
N GLU A 111 -6.74 -7.99 -10.51
CA GLU A 111 -7.80 -7.96 -9.50
C GLU A 111 -8.38 -9.35 -9.21
N ALA A 112 -8.57 -10.17 -10.25
CA ALA A 112 -9.05 -11.53 -10.09
C ALA A 112 -8.06 -12.43 -9.34
N GLU A 113 -6.77 -12.37 -9.70
CA GLU A 113 -5.71 -13.11 -9.01
C GLU A 113 -5.68 -12.72 -7.52
N TYR A 114 -5.81 -11.43 -7.23
CA TYR A 114 -5.84 -10.91 -5.86
C TYR A 114 -7.04 -11.40 -5.05
N LEU A 115 -8.24 -11.38 -5.64
CA LEU A 115 -9.47 -11.88 -4.98
C LEU A 115 -9.40 -13.40 -4.72
N ILE A 116 -8.81 -14.17 -5.64
CA ILE A 116 -8.57 -15.60 -5.46
C ILE A 116 -7.64 -15.84 -4.26
N LEU A 117 -6.55 -15.06 -4.14
CA LEU A 117 -5.64 -15.17 -2.99
C LEU A 117 -6.35 -14.87 -1.67
N ILE A 118 -7.15 -13.79 -1.59
CA ILE A 118 -7.96 -13.47 -0.40
C ILE A 118 -8.86 -14.67 -0.04
N HIS A 119 -9.54 -15.25 -1.02
CA HIS A 119 -10.39 -16.42 -0.79
C HIS A 119 -9.60 -17.65 -0.32
N LYS A 120 -8.46 -17.96 -0.95
CA LYS A 120 -7.58 -19.07 -0.55
C LYS A 120 -7.09 -18.93 0.89
N VAL A 121 -6.64 -17.73 1.28
CA VAL A 121 -6.19 -17.44 2.66
C VAL A 121 -7.33 -17.66 3.64
N ARG A 122 -8.54 -17.19 3.31
CA ARG A 122 -9.74 -17.39 4.13
C ARG A 122 -10.07 -18.87 4.31
N VAL A 123 -10.05 -19.66 3.23
CA VAL A 123 -10.30 -21.11 3.30
C VAL A 123 -9.24 -21.81 4.14
N SER A 124 -7.97 -21.44 3.99
CA SER A 124 -6.85 -21.98 4.76
C SER A 124 -6.95 -21.65 6.26
N ALA A 125 -7.38 -20.43 6.59
CA ALA A 125 -7.61 -19.99 7.97
C ALA A 125 -8.84 -20.64 8.63
N LYS A 126 -9.65 -21.39 7.88
CA LYS A 126 -10.85 -22.10 8.37
C LYS A 126 -11.83 -21.18 9.10
N LYS A 127 -11.90 -21.25 10.44
CA LYS A 127 -12.77 -20.43 11.29
C LYS A 127 -12.01 -19.37 12.07
N ASP A 128 -10.68 -19.37 11.97
CA ASP A 128 -9.84 -18.48 12.74
C ASP A 128 -9.93 -17.05 12.19
N THR A 129 -9.66 -16.09 13.07
CA THR A 129 -9.68 -14.67 12.73
C THR A 129 -8.37 -14.29 12.05
N ILE A 130 -8.47 -13.57 10.94
CA ILE A 130 -7.33 -13.05 10.19
C ILE A 130 -7.14 -11.57 10.54
N PHE A 131 -5.96 -11.21 11.00
CA PHE A 131 -5.61 -9.83 11.37
C PHE A 131 -4.80 -9.17 10.27
N ILE A 132 -5.17 -7.95 9.90
CA ILE A 132 -4.38 -7.09 9.01
C ILE A 132 -4.01 -5.82 9.77
N VAL A 133 -2.71 -5.65 10.01
CA VAL A 133 -2.14 -4.48 10.68
C VAL A 133 -1.69 -3.47 9.64
N VAL A 134 -2.18 -2.23 9.71
CA VAL A 134 -1.88 -1.17 8.74
C VAL A 134 -1.31 0.05 9.45
N ASP A 135 -0.10 0.44 9.07
CA ASP A 135 0.58 1.65 9.55
C ASP A 135 0.86 2.62 8.39
N GLY A 136 0.86 3.92 8.68
CA GLY A 136 1.33 4.94 7.75
C GLY A 136 0.25 5.62 6.89
N LEU A 137 -1.00 5.15 6.89
CA LEU A 137 -2.10 5.80 6.17
C LEU A 137 -2.31 7.27 6.60
N ASN A 138 -2.21 7.55 7.90
CA ASN A 138 -2.35 8.91 8.40
C ASN A 138 -1.22 9.86 7.95
N HIS A 139 -0.12 9.33 7.42
CA HIS A 139 0.99 10.14 6.92
C HIS A 139 0.82 10.56 5.47
N ILE A 140 -0.10 9.95 4.72
CA ILE A 140 -0.43 10.33 3.34
C ILE A 140 -1.00 11.76 3.32
N PRO A 141 -0.56 12.63 2.39
CA PRO A 141 -1.07 14.00 2.26
C PRO A 141 -2.59 14.07 2.07
N THR A 142 -3.20 15.18 2.49
CA THR A 142 -4.64 15.40 2.31
C THR A 142 -5.05 15.57 0.85
N ASP A 143 -4.11 15.95 -0.02
CA ASP A 143 -4.34 16.08 -1.46
C ASP A 143 -4.52 14.70 -2.13
N ASP A 144 -4.10 13.63 -1.44
CA ASP A 144 -4.06 12.24 -1.91
C ASP A 144 -5.09 11.36 -1.16
N GLU A 145 -6.19 11.97 -0.70
CA GLU A 145 -7.26 11.26 0.02
C GLU A 145 -7.99 10.23 -0.85
N SER A 146 -7.94 10.35 -2.18
CA SER A 146 -8.43 9.32 -3.11
C SER A 146 -7.62 8.02 -2.97
N ASP A 147 -6.29 8.11 -2.81
CA ASP A 147 -5.45 6.93 -2.61
C ASP A 147 -5.78 6.23 -1.30
N ILE A 148 -6.05 6.97 -0.22
CA ILE A 148 -6.51 6.40 1.06
C ILE A 148 -7.84 5.67 0.87
N ASN A 149 -8.78 6.29 0.15
CA ASN A 149 -10.06 5.69 -0.15
C ASN A 149 -9.89 4.36 -0.90
N ASP A 150 -9.04 4.35 -1.92
CA ASP A 150 -8.88 3.19 -2.79
C ASP A 150 -8.09 2.07 -2.09
N ILE A 151 -7.10 2.39 -1.24
CA ILE A 151 -6.44 1.40 -0.39
C ILE A 151 -7.46 0.73 0.55
N LEU A 152 -8.25 1.52 1.27
CA LEU A 152 -9.19 1.00 2.25
C LEU A 152 -10.37 0.23 1.63
N ARG A 153 -10.76 0.55 0.39
CA ARG A 153 -11.91 -0.06 -0.29
C ARG A 153 -11.56 -1.15 -1.30
N ILE A 154 -10.44 -1.01 -1.99
CA ILE A 154 -10.07 -1.85 -3.13
C ILE A 154 -8.92 -2.79 -2.76
N ALA A 155 -7.90 -2.31 -2.03
CA ALA A 155 -6.78 -3.15 -1.65
C ALA A 155 -7.11 -4.01 -0.42
N LEU A 156 -7.71 -3.44 0.62
CA LEU A 156 -8.00 -4.21 1.84
C LEU A 156 -9.33 -4.98 1.75
N PRO A 157 -9.41 -6.24 2.22
CA PRO A 157 -10.66 -7.02 2.24
C PRO A 157 -11.59 -6.58 3.39
N VAL A 158 -11.85 -5.28 3.50
CA VAL A 158 -12.69 -4.70 4.56
C VAL A 158 -14.15 -5.12 4.34
N GLY A 159 -14.79 -5.60 5.41
CA GLY A 159 -16.15 -6.11 5.37
C GLY A 159 -16.27 -7.58 4.99
N VAL A 160 -15.16 -8.24 4.60
CA VAL A 160 -15.13 -9.70 4.43
C VAL A 160 -15.13 -10.35 5.82
N ALA A 161 -16.03 -11.32 6.04
CA ALA A 161 -16.09 -12.07 7.29
C ALA A 161 -14.72 -12.70 7.62
N GLN A 162 -14.37 -12.76 8.92
CA GLN A 162 -13.09 -13.22 9.49
C GLN A 162 -11.91 -12.25 9.39
N TYR A 163 -11.96 -11.24 8.52
CA TYR A 163 -10.92 -10.21 8.48
C TYR A 163 -11.18 -9.13 9.53
N LYS A 164 -10.14 -8.84 10.32
CA LYS A 164 -10.11 -7.81 11.35
C LYS A 164 -8.90 -6.92 11.11
N PHE A 165 -9.03 -5.63 11.41
CA PHE A 165 -8.05 -4.61 11.03
C PHE A 165 -7.61 -3.81 12.24
N ILE A 166 -6.31 -3.57 12.34
CA ILE A 166 -5.72 -2.63 13.31
C ILE A 166 -4.99 -1.57 12.51
N ILE A 167 -5.50 -0.34 12.52
CA ILE A 167 -5.03 0.74 11.65
C ILE A 167 -4.48 1.88 12.51
N SER A 168 -3.26 2.35 12.27
CA SER A 168 -2.78 3.57 12.91
C SER A 168 -3.37 4.82 12.26
N GLY A 169 -3.83 5.75 13.11
CA GLY A 169 -4.35 7.04 12.64
C GLY A 169 -5.71 7.38 13.23
N SER A 170 -6.17 8.60 12.93
CA SER A 170 -7.43 9.08 13.47
C SER A 170 -8.63 8.41 12.80
N GLN A 171 -9.49 7.80 13.60
CA GLN A 171 -10.78 7.27 13.20
C GLN A 171 -11.60 8.37 12.50
N ARG A 172 -11.59 9.60 13.02
CA ARG A 172 -12.34 10.72 12.43
C ARG A 172 -11.96 10.97 10.95
N ARG A 173 -10.69 10.77 10.61
CA ARG A 173 -10.20 10.95 9.23
C ARG A 173 -10.42 9.69 8.40
N LEU A 174 -10.06 8.51 8.92
CA LEU A 174 -9.97 7.28 8.12
C LEU A 174 -11.29 6.51 8.04
N ALA A 175 -12.13 6.56 9.08
CA ALA A 175 -13.37 5.78 9.11
C ALA A 175 -14.38 6.19 8.04
N LYS A 176 -14.35 7.44 7.56
CA LYS A 176 -15.23 7.92 6.48
C LYS A 176 -15.04 7.16 5.15
N HIS A 177 -13.90 6.49 4.98
CA HIS A 177 -13.61 5.69 3.79
C HIS A 177 -14.02 4.23 3.94
N ILE A 178 -14.30 3.78 5.17
CA ILE A 178 -14.73 2.43 5.49
C ILE A 178 -16.25 2.41 5.56
N ASN A 179 -16.89 1.68 4.65
CA ASN A 179 -18.35 1.54 4.66
C ASN A 179 -18.76 0.22 5.31
N ASN A 180 -19.91 0.24 5.99
CA ASN A 180 -20.64 -0.95 6.46
C ASN A 180 -19.87 -1.87 7.43
N VAL A 181 -18.98 -1.29 8.24
CA VAL A 181 -18.19 -2.05 9.21
C VAL A 181 -18.07 -1.27 10.51
N ASN A 182 -18.17 -1.97 11.65
CA ASN A 182 -18.05 -1.36 12.97
C ASN A 182 -16.60 -1.04 13.30
N THR A 183 -16.37 0.19 13.77
CA THR A 183 -15.05 0.72 14.06
C THR A 183 -14.97 1.28 15.48
N LYS A 184 -13.85 1.08 16.18
CA LYS A 184 -13.59 1.69 17.50
C LYS A 184 -12.22 2.38 17.55
N PRO A 185 -12.09 3.50 18.29
CA PRO A 185 -10.80 4.11 18.53
C PRO A 185 -10.18 3.50 19.79
N TYR A 186 -8.87 3.32 19.80
CA TYR A 186 -8.09 3.00 20.98
C TYR A 186 -7.00 4.07 21.17
N GLN A 187 -7.07 4.78 22.29
CA GLN A 187 -6.08 5.80 22.63
C GLN A 187 -4.82 5.16 23.20
N ILE A 188 -3.68 5.36 22.55
CA ILE A 188 -2.41 4.82 23.02
C ILE A 188 -1.97 5.57 24.29
N MET A 189 -1.72 4.80 25.35
CA MET A 189 -1.22 5.33 26.61
C MET A 189 0.26 5.75 26.51
N LYS A 190 0.59 6.85 27.20
CA LYS A 190 1.98 7.32 27.37
C LYS A 190 2.79 6.33 28.21
N LEU A 191 4.11 6.49 28.22
CA LEU A 191 5.00 5.73 29.09
C LEU A 191 4.86 6.20 30.54
N SER A 192 4.75 5.23 31.43
CA SER A 192 4.84 5.42 32.88
C SER A 192 6.24 5.87 33.28
N ALA A 193 6.37 6.49 34.45
CA ALA A 193 7.65 6.94 34.96
C ALA A 193 8.69 5.81 35.07
N SER A 194 8.26 4.60 35.45
CA SER A 194 9.10 3.40 35.51
C SER A 194 9.57 2.93 34.14
N GLU A 195 8.73 3.02 33.10
CA GLU A 195 9.15 2.69 31.73
C GLU A 195 10.18 3.71 31.21
N VAL A 196 10.04 5.00 31.59
CA VAL A 196 11.03 6.03 31.26
C VAL A 196 12.39 5.74 31.91
N ASP A 197 12.40 5.29 33.16
CA ASP A 197 13.65 4.92 33.86
C ASP A 197 14.40 3.81 33.13
N VAL A 198 13.66 2.83 32.59
CA VAL A 198 14.25 1.74 31.80
C VAL A 198 14.88 2.27 30.50
N ILE A 199 14.24 3.22 29.81
CA ILE A 199 14.76 3.80 28.56
C ILE A 199 16.11 4.51 28.80
N PHE A 200 16.26 5.21 29.92
CA PHE A 200 17.46 6.00 30.23
C PHE A 200 18.49 5.27 31.09
N LYS A 201 18.28 3.99 31.42
CA LYS A 201 19.20 3.19 32.25
C LYS A 201 20.65 3.16 31.73
N ASP A 202 20.83 3.23 30.42
CA ASP A 202 22.13 3.20 29.75
C ASP A 202 22.79 4.60 29.63
N VAL A 203 22.16 5.65 30.16
CA VAL A 203 22.65 7.04 30.10
C VAL A 203 22.95 7.53 31.52
N ASN A 204 24.15 8.10 31.73
CA ASN A 204 24.56 8.60 33.04
C ASN A 204 23.89 9.96 33.33
N LEU A 205 22.68 9.93 33.87
CA LEU A 205 21.89 11.12 34.26
C LEU A 205 21.66 11.15 35.78
N SER A 206 21.64 12.34 36.36
CA SER A 206 21.20 12.54 37.74
C SER A 206 19.68 12.37 37.89
N GLU A 207 19.21 12.08 39.10
CA GLU A 207 17.77 11.97 39.39
C GLU A 207 17.00 13.26 39.04
N LYS A 208 17.65 14.42 39.22
CA LYS A 208 17.07 15.72 38.87
C LYS A 208 16.87 15.87 37.37
N GLU A 209 17.89 15.56 36.57
CA GLU A 209 17.81 15.62 35.10
C GLU A 209 16.76 14.63 34.56
N LEU A 210 16.67 13.44 35.15
CA LEU A 210 15.66 12.45 34.78
C LEU A 210 14.23 12.92 35.12
N GLY A 211 14.05 13.62 36.24
CA GLY A 211 12.81 14.30 36.60
C GLY A 211 12.41 15.36 35.57
N GLU A 212 13.34 16.24 35.21
CA GLU A 212 13.12 17.28 34.19
C GLU A 212 12.74 16.67 32.82
N ILE A 213 13.38 15.57 32.41
CA ILE A 213 13.04 14.86 31.17
C ILE A 213 11.61 14.29 31.24
N LYS A 214 11.22 13.68 32.36
CA LYS A 214 9.87 13.14 32.55
C LYS A 214 8.81 14.24 32.42
N ASP A 215 9.05 15.40 33.02
CA ASP A 215 8.12 16.53 33.00
C ASP A 215 7.98 17.14 31.60
N VAL A 216 9.09 17.26 30.87
CA VAL A 216 9.13 17.86 29.54
C VAL A 216 8.54 16.93 28.48
N CYS A 217 8.93 15.65 28.49
CA CYS A 217 8.45 14.67 27.52
C CYS A 217 7.06 14.12 27.85
N LYS A 218 6.59 14.26 29.10
CA LYS A 218 5.31 13.73 29.59
C LYS A 218 5.07 12.26 29.24
N GLY A 219 6.13 11.45 29.15
CA GLY A 219 6.07 10.02 28.81
C GLY A 219 5.86 9.71 27.32
N VAL A 220 6.02 10.64 26.38
CA VAL A 220 5.89 10.36 24.94
C VAL A 220 7.18 9.70 24.40
N PRO A 221 7.13 8.46 23.87
CA PRO A 221 8.33 7.73 23.42
C PRO A 221 9.19 8.47 22.38
N GLY A 222 8.56 9.21 21.46
CA GLY A 222 9.24 9.98 20.43
C GLY A 222 10.09 11.11 21.01
N HIS A 223 9.57 11.85 22.00
CA HIS A 223 10.33 12.88 22.72
C HIS A 223 11.53 12.26 23.44
N LEU A 224 11.27 11.22 24.24
CA LEU A 224 12.29 10.53 25.03
C LEU A 224 13.39 9.96 24.15
N SER A 225 13.04 9.34 23.03
CA SER A 225 14.01 8.80 22.07
C SER A 225 14.87 9.90 21.44
N SER A 226 14.30 11.09 21.20
CA SER A 226 15.04 12.20 20.57
C SER A 226 15.98 12.87 21.56
N ILE A 227 15.52 13.13 22.79
CA ILE A 227 16.40 13.59 23.87
C ILE A 227 17.53 12.60 24.12
N LYS A 228 17.23 11.29 24.21
CA LYS A 228 18.25 10.26 24.41
C LYS A 228 19.32 10.31 23.31
N ARG A 229 18.93 10.40 22.03
CA ARG A 229 19.89 10.55 20.92
C ARG A 229 20.73 11.81 21.06
N MET A 230 20.10 12.96 21.32
CA MET A 230 20.82 14.24 21.47
C MET A 230 21.84 14.20 22.62
N ILE A 231 21.51 13.58 23.75
CA ILE A 231 22.42 13.41 24.88
C ILE A 231 23.57 12.47 24.52
N MET A 232 23.28 11.35 23.85
CA MET A 232 24.31 10.43 23.35
C MET A 232 25.25 11.08 22.33
N ASP A 233 24.75 12.05 21.55
CA ASP A 233 25.53 12.87 20.62
C ASP A 233 26.26 14.05 21.32
N GLY A 234 26.27 14.09 22.65
CA GLY A 234 27.00 15.08 23.45
C GLY A 234 26.28 16.41 23.70
N THR A 235 24.97 16.49 23.45
CA THR A 235 24.17 17.70 23.71
C THR A 235 23.72 17.73 25.17
N THR A 236 23.92 18.86 25.86
CA THR A 236 23.51 19.00 27.27
C THR A 236 22.01 19.26 27.40
N LEU A 237 21.39 18.74 28.47
CA LEU A 237 19.95 18.93 28.71
C LEU A 237 19.56 20.41 28.78
N GLU A 238 20.38 21.25 29.42
CA GLU A 238 20.16 22.70 29.49
C GLU A 238 20.01 23.35 28.11
N SER A 239 20.79 22.92 27.12
CA SER A 239 20.72 23.46 25.75
C SER A 239 19.44 23.06 25.02
N ILE A 240 18.90 21.88 25.33
CA ILE A 240 17.63 21.37 24.78
C ILE A 240 16.46 22.16 25.39
N LEU A 241 16.49 22.37 26.71
CA LEU A 241 15.42 23.02 27.46
C LEU A 241 15.32 24.53 27.18
N LYS A 242 16.42 25.20 26.82
CA LYS A 242 16.41 26.63 26.41
C LYS A 242 15.47 26.92 25.25
N ASN A 243 15.19 25.95 24.39
CA ASN A 243 14.29 26.12 23.24
C ASN A 243 12.82 25.78 23.54
N THR A 244 12.48 25.40 24.79
CA THR A 244 11.12 25.04 25.28
C THR A 244 10.26 24.29 24.25
N PRO A 245 10.68 23.10 23.79
CA PRO A 245 9.88 22.32 22.84
C PRO A 245 8.60 21.80 23.51
N GLU A 246 7.44 22.15 22.98
CA GLU A 246 6.14 21.67 23.49
C GLU A 246 5.64 20.45 22.72
N LYS A 247 6.01 20.32 21.44
CA LYS A 247 5.53 19.28 20.53
C LYS A 247 6.68 18.42 20.03
N TYR A 248 6.37 17.20 19.62
CA TYR A 248 7.38 16.25 19.11
C TYR A 248 8.14 16.81 17.92
N LEU A 249 7.45 17.51 17.03
CA LEU A 249 8.06 18.14 15.87
C LEU A 249 9.10 19.20 16.25
N ASP A 250 9.01 19.82 17.43
CA ASP A 250 9.98 20.83 17.88
C ASP A 250 11.31 20.17 18.24
N PHE A 251 11.30 19.01 18.90
CA PHE A 251 12.50 18.22 19.16
C PHE A 251 13.17 17.76 17.87
N VAL A 252 12.37 17.28 16.92
CA VAL A 252 12.83 16.85 15.58
C VAL A 252 13.43 18.03 14.82
N ASP A 253 12.81 19.21 14.91
CA ASP A 253 13.28 20.43 14.25
C ASP A 253 14.62 20.91 14.82
N ILE A 254 14.81 20.84 16.14
CA ILE A 254 16.10 21.15 16.79
C ILE A 254 17.19 20.18 16.32
N GLU A 255 16.90 18.87 16.30
CA GLU A 255 17.83 17.82 15.85
C GLU A 255 18.28 18.06 14.40
N ILE A 256 17.33 18.34 13.49
CA ILE A 256 17.62 18.59 12.07
C ILE A 256 18.35 19.93 11.87
N LYS A 257 17.90 21.02 12.50
CA LYS A 257 18.52 22.35 12.34
C LYS A 257 19.98 22.36 12.77
N LYS A 258 20.34 21.64 13.83
CA LYS A 258 21.74 21.50 14.27
C LYS A 258 22.64 20.97 13.14
N THR A 259 22.14 20.02 12.36
CA THR A 259 22.85 19.45 11.21
C THR A 259 22.85 20.38 10.00
N LEU A 260 21.72 21.06 9.73
CA LEU A 260 21.57 21.97 8.57
C LEU A 260 22.38 23.27 8.68
N LEU A 261 22.95 23.58 9.85
CA LEU A 261 23.80 24.75 10.05
C LEU A 261 25.22 24.58 9.46
N ASN A 262 25.54 23.42 8.87
CA ASN A 262 26.85 23.12 8.31
C ASN A 262 26.76 22.79 6.81
N ASP A 263 27.74 23.30 6.05
CA ASP A 263 28.14 22.93 4.67
C ASP A 263 27.00 22.65 3.66
N GLU A 264 26.83 23.57 2.71
CA GLU A 264 25.78 23.52 1.66
C GLU A 264 25.76 22.20 0.88
N GLU A 265 26.91 21.55 0.65
CA GLU A 265 26.99 20.29 -0.07
C GLU A 265 26.26 19.16 0.67
N PHE A 266 26.34 19.15 2.00
CA PHE A 266 25.72 18.14 2.85
C PHE A 266 24.24 18.43 3.12
N VAL A 267 23.84 19.70 3.15
CA VAL A 267 22.42 20.11 3.17
C VAL A 267 21.68 19.55 1.95
N LYS A 268 22.31 19.61 0.77
CA LYS A 268 21.74 19.07 -0.46
C LYS A 268 21.52 17.55 -0.41
N LEU A 269 22.40 16.79 0.25
CA LEU A 269 22.19 15.34 0.47
C LEU A 269 20.92 15.06 1.28
N ILE A 270 20.73 15.78 2.39
CA ILE A 270 19.53 15.63 3.23
C ILE A 270 18.28 15.99 2.45
N ALA A 271 18.36 17.04 1.65
CA ALA A 271 17.26 17.49 0.82
C ALA A 271 16.90 16.41 -0.24
N ILE A 272 17.89 15.78 -0.90
CA ILE A 272 17.65 14.67 -1.84
C ILE A 272 16.90 13.52 -1.15
N ILE A 273 17.34 13.09 0.03
CA ILE A 273 16.69 12.00 0.78
C ILE A 273 15.25 12.40 1.18
N ALA A 274 15.06 13.66 1.57
CA ALA A 274 13.77 14.19 2.00
C ALA A 274 12.75 14.26 0.85
N TYR A 275 13.16 14.73 -0.33
CA TYR A 275 12.26 14.91 -1.47
C TYR A 275 12.19 13.71 -2.42
N SER A 276 13.07 12.73 -2.28
CA SER A 276 13.03 11.53 -3.11
C SER A 276 11.79 10.69 -2.83
N LYS A 277 11.10 10.34 -3.92
CA LYS A 277 9.94 9.45 -3.93
C LYS A 277 10.29 7.97 -3.87
N GLN A 278 11.53 7.61 -4.14
CA GLN A 278 12.01 6.23 -4.12
C GLN A 278 12.95 6.01 -2.94
N GLU A 279 13.18 4.75 -2.59
CA GLU A 279 14.31 4.41 -1.72
C GLU A 279 15.60 4.88 -2.40
N VAL A 280 16.39 5.65 -1.67
CA VAL A 280 17.64 6.23 -2.18
C VAL A 280 18.79 5.39 -1.67
N CYS A 281 19.64 4.91 -2.57
CA CYS A 281 20.89 4.27 -2.18
C CYS A 281 22.07 5.27 -2.17
N VAL A 282 23.19 4.85 -1.57
CA VAL A 282 24.41 5.67 -1.53
C VAL A 282 24.92 5.99 -2.94
N GLU A 283 24.76 5.06 -3.89
CA GLU A 283 25.16 5.25 -5.29
C GLU A 283 24.31 6.33 -5.99
N ASP A 284 23.00 6.34 -5.73
CA ASP A 284 22.09 7.38 -6.23
C ASP A 284 22.48 8.75 -5.67
N LEU A 285 22.78 8.83 -4.37
CA LEU A 285 23.25 10.08 -3.77
C LEU A 285 24.55 10.55 -4.39
N ALA A 286 25.52 9.65 -4.57
CA ALA A 286 26.80 10.00 -5.17
C ALA A 286 26.63 10.58 -6.58
N THR A 287 25.70 10.03 -7.35
CA THR A 287 25.39 10.50 -8.70
C THR A 287 24.65 11.84 -8.67
N LEU A 288 23.61 11.98 -7.83
CA LEU A 288 22.79 13.19 -7.73
C LEU A 288 23.53 14.39 -7.11
N SER A 289 24.41 14.13 -6.15
CA SER A 289 25.17 15.18 -5.45
C SER A 289 26.55 15.41 -6.06
N SER A 290 26.98 14.60 -7.04
CA SER A 290 28.35 14.61 -7.59
C SER A 290 29.45 14.45 -6.52
N LEU A 291 29.14 13.79 -5.39
CA LEU A 291 30.09 13.53 -4.30
C LEU A 291 30.50 12.06 -4.28
N PRO A 292 31.77 11.73 -3.95
CA PRO A 292 32.18 10.35 -3.81
C PRO A 292 31.53 9.70 -2.58
N ALA A 293 31.07 8.45 -2.72
CA ALA A 293 30.44 7.66 -1.66
C ALA A 293 31.26 7.61 -0.35
N ILE A 294 32.60 7.65 -0.46
CA ILE A 294 33.55 7.67 0.66
C ILE A 294 33.34 8.87 1.59
N LYS A 295 32.84 10.01 1.08
CA LYS A 295 32.50 11.19 1.91
C LYS A 295 31.07 11.13 2.45
N ILE A 296 30.15 10.50 1.71
CA ILE A 296 28.72 10.46 2.02
C ILE A 296 28.46 9.57 3.23
N ILE A 297 28.98 8.34 3.24
CA ILE A 297 28.70 7.37 4.31
C ILE A 297 29.12 7.91 5.69
N PRO A 298 30.36 8.39 5.91
CA PRO A 298 30.78 8.88 7.23
C PRO A 298 30.02 10.12 7.67
N PHE A 299 29.48 10.91 6.74
CA PHE A 299 28.64 12.05 7.09
C PHE A 299 27.26 11.60 7.54
N LEU A 300 26.61 10.68 6.81
CA LEU A 300 25.28 10.19 7.12
C LEU A 300 25.27 9.38 8.42
N GLU A 301 26.31 8.58 8.69
CA GLU A 301 26.47 7.81 9.93
C GLU A 301 26.60 8.70 11.18
N LYS A 302 27.09 9.93 11.03
CA LYS A 302 27.15 10.91 12.13
C LYS A 302 25.79 11.52 12.47
N GLN A 303 24.79 11.39 11.61
CA GLN A 303 23.48 11.98 11.83
C GLN A 303 22.58 11.01 12.60
N SER A 304 22.16 11.40 13.81
CA SER A 304 21.31 10.57 14.67
C SER A 304 19.92 10.27 14.10
N PHE A 305 19.47 11.05 13.12
CA PHE A 305 18.17 10.90 12.47
C PHE A 305 18.18 10.15 11.13
N ILE A 306 19.34 9.64 10.69
CA ILE A 306 19.48 8.87 9.45
C ILE A 306 19.91 7.45 9.77
N LYS A 307 19.41 6.49 8.98
CA LYS A 307 19.82 5.08 9.04
C LYS A 307 20.17 4.58 7.65
N ILE A 308 21.27 3.85 7.59
CA ILE A 308 21.66 3.06 6.43
C ILE A 308 21.21 1.62 6.67
N ARG A 309 20.35 1.11 5.79
CA ARG A 309 19.80 -0.24 5.80
C ARG A 309 20.48 -1.06 4.70
N ASP A 310 20.72 -2.34 5.01
CA ASP A 310 21.30 -3.31 4.05
C ASP A 310 22.62 -2.84 3.40
N GLY A 311 23.34 -1.94 4.08
CA GLY A 311 24.63 -1.40 3.65
C GLY A 311 24.57 -0.32 2.56
N SER A 312 23.41 -0.05 1.97
CA SER A 312 23.29 0.88 0.83
C SER A 312 22.07 1.80 0.87
N PHE A 313 20.93 1.39 1.42
CA PHE A 313 19.69 2.18 1.37
C PHE A 313 19.57 3.15 2.53
N ILE A 314 19.12 4.37 2.26
CA ILE A 314 19.15 5.45 3.23
C ILE A 314 17.72 5.86 3.59
N ASN A 315 17.42 5.86 4.89
CA ASN A 315 16.10 6.20 5.41
C ASN A 315 16.20 7.13 6.63
N PHE A 316 15.20 7.99 6.77
CA PHE A 316 14.98 8.69 8.03
C PHE A 316 14.53 7.71 9.12
N ILE A 317 14.89 7.98 10.37
CA ILE A 317 14.45 7.17 11.51
C ILE A 317 12.92 7.21 11.74
N SER A 318 12.23 8.21 11.18
CA SER A 318 10.77 8.28 11.17
C SER A 318 10.26 9.22 10.07
N SER A 319 9.00 9.05 9.70
CA SER A 319 8.25 9.94 8.80
C SER A 319 8.21 11.40 9.29
N SER A 320 8.21 11.63 10.61
CA SER A 320 8.21 12.97 11.18
C SER A 320 9.51 13.72 10.90
N HIS A 321 10.66 13.03 10.97
CA HIS A 321 11.96 13.64 10.64
C HIS A 321 12.02 14.03 9.17
N ARG A 322 11.53 13.15 8.28
CA ARG A 322 11.42 13.45 6.86
C ARG A 322 10.54 14.70 6.62
N LYS A 323 9.34 14.77 7.21
CA LYS A 323 8.43 15.92 7.04
C LYS A 323 9.01 17.24 7.53
N VAL A 324 9.75 17.21 8.65
CA VAL A 324 10.42 18.41 9.15
C VAL A 324 11.60 18.81 8.25
N ALA A 325 12.36 17.84 7.74
CA ALA A 325 13.41 18.10 6.75
C ALA A 325 12.83 18.69 5.45
N GLU A 326 11.76 18.13 4.90
CA GLU A 326 11.04 18.68 3.74
C GLU A 326 10.63 20.13 4.01
N ARG A 327 9.97 20.40 5.15
CA ARG A 327 9.55 21.76 5.53
C ARG A 327 10.71 22.75 5.58
N ASN A 328 11.84 22.34 6.18
CA ASN A 328 13.00 23.21 6.36
C ASN A 328 13.80 23.40 5.06
N LEU A 329 13.70 22.48 4.10
CA LEU A 329 14.47 22.46 2.85
C LEU A 329 13.60 22.72 1.62
N LYS A 330 12.45 23.39 1.82
CA LYS A 330 11.46 23.65 0.76
C LYS A 330 12.04 24.33 -0.47
N ASP A 331 13.03 25.19 -0.29
CA ASP A 331 13.67 25.92 -1.38
C ASP A 331 14.40 24.99 -2.36
N TYR A 332 14.89 23.84 -1.89
CA TYR A 332 15.57 22.84 -2.73
C TYR A 332 14.61 21.90 -3.49
N GLN A 333 13.30 21.90 -3.16
CA GLN A 333 12.33 20.96 -3.73
C GLN A 333 12.33 20.96 -5.26
N SER A 334 12.37 22.16 -5.86
CA SER A 334 12.34 22.28 -7.32
C SER A 334 13.61 21.68 -7.93
N GLU A 335 14.79 22.08 -7.45
CA GLU A 335 16.07 21.59 -7.95
C GLU A 335 16.19 20.07 -7.85
N ILE A 336 15.80 19.49 -6.71
CA ILE A 336 15.90 18.04 -6.49
C ILE A 336 14.98 17.26 -7.41
N ASN A 337 13.75 17.73 -7.61
CA ASN A 337 12.86 17.09 -8.55
C ASN A 337 13.44 17.08 -9.97
N ASP A 338 14.18 18.12 -10.38
CA ASP A 338 14.85 18.15 -11.68
C ASP A 338 16.03 17.16 -11.73
N LEU A 339 16.81 17.04 -10.65
CA LEU A 339 17.89 16.04 -10.54
C LEU A 339 17.34 14.61 -10.57
N GLN A 340 16.21 14.34 -9.92
CA GLN A 340 15.53 13.04 -9.94
C GLN A 340 15.04 12.69 -11.36
N ILE A 341 14.49 13.66 -12.09
CA ILE A 341 14.12 13.48 -13.50
C ILE A 341 15.35 13.12 -14.32
N GLN A 342 16.47 13.83 -14.13
CA GLN A 342 17.71 13.56 -14.85
C GLN A 342 18.24 12.15 -14.59
N LEU A 343 18.25 11.71 -13.33
CA LEU A 343 18.67 10.36 -12.95
C LEU A 343 17.77 9.30 -13.59
N LEU A 344 16.45 9.43 -13.45
CA LEU A 344 15.50 8.45 -14.00
C LEU A 344 15.46 8.45 -15.53
N SER A 345 15.80 9.57 -16.17
CA SER A 345 15.89 9.67 -17.63
C SER A 345 17.16 9.03 -18.19
N SER A 346 18.17 8.74 -17.36
CA SER A 346 19.40 8.05 -17.78
C SER A 346 19.16 6.58 -18.13
N ASP A 347 18.22 5.93 -17.44
CA ASP A 347 17.67 4.61 -17.79
C ASP A 347 16.14 4.62 -17.67
N PRO A 348 15.42 5.12 -18.70
CA PRO A 348 13.96 5.22 -18.71
C PRO A 348 13.24 3.86 -18.62
N ASN A 349 13.98 2.76 -18.79
CA ASN A 349 13.45 1.41 -18.88
C ASN A 349 13.70 0.59 -17.61
N SER A 350 14.45 1.15 -16.65
CA SER A 350 14.57 0.55 -15.32
C SER A 350 13.19 0.40 -14.68
N LYS A 351 13.00 -0.65 -13.87
CA LYS A 351 11.75 -0.89 -13.13
C LYS A 351 11.30 0.36 -12.36
N THR A 352 12.27 1.07 -11.78
CA THR A 352 12.06 2.30 -11.05
C THR A 352 11.63 3.45 -11.98
N ALA A 353 12.30 3.68 -13.11
CA ALA A 353 11.89 4.74 -14.04
C ALA A 353 10.50 4.49 -14.64
N LEU A 354 10.17 3.24 -15.01
CA LEU A 354 8.84 2.86 -15.52
C LEU A 354 7.71 3.24 -14.55
N LEU A 355 7.97 3.15 -13.25
CA LEU A 355 7.04 3.57 -12.21
C LEU A 355 7.13 5.08 -11.99
N PHE A 356 8.26 5.63 -11.57
CA PHE A 356 8.34 6.97 -10.98
C PHE A 356 8.44 8.13 -11.98
N LEU A 357 9.10 7.94 -13.13
CA LEU A 357 9.42 9.02 -14.06
C LEU A 357 8.17 9.75 -14.59
N PRO A 358 7.08 9.06 -15.01
CA PRO A 358 5.88 9.74 -15.49
C PRO A 358 5.27 10.72 -14.48
N SER A 359 5.27 10.36 -13.20
CA SER A 359 4.74 11.21 -12.12
C SER A 359 5.62 12.43 -11.84
N TYR A 360 6.95 12.30 -11.94
CA TYR A 360 7.86 13.44 -11.79
C TYR A 360 7.69 14.43 -12.94
N LEU A 361 7.58 13.95 -14.17
CA LEU A 361 7.31 14.79 -15.34
C LEU A 361 5.96 15.51 -15.22
N GLN A 362 4.92 14.81 -14.78
CA GLN A 362 3.61 15.41 -14.54
C GLN A 362 3.66 16.51 -13.49
N GLN A 363 4.32 16.29 -12.35
CA GLN A 363 4.41 17.29 -11.27
C GLN A 363 5.16 18.56 -11.70
N LYS A 364 6.13 18.42 -12.59
CA LYS A 364 6.89 19.54 -13.17
C LYS A 364 6.22 20.15 -14.41
N ASN A 365 5.02 19.71 -14.76
CA ASN A 365 4.30 20.13 -15.98
C ASN A 365 5.11 19.92 -17.27
N ARG A 366 6.04 18.95 -17.28
CA ARG A 366 6.85 18.55 -18.45
C ARG A 366 6.04 17.58 -19.32
N TYR A 367 4.89 18.04 -19.78
CA TYR A 367 3.92 17.21 -20.50
C TYR A 367 4.44 16.75 -21.86
N GLU A 368 5.39 17.46 -22.45
CA GLU A 368 5.98 17.10 -23.76
C GLU A 368 6.88 15.89 -23.62
N GLU A 369 7.84 15.93 -22.68
CA GLU A 369 8.70 14.80 -22.31
C GLU A 369 7.85 13.59 -21.89
N LEU A 370 6.74 13.81 -21.18
CA LEU A 370 5.83 12.75 -20.77
C LEU A 370 5.13 12.05 -21.95
N ILE A 371 4.66 12.81 -22.95
CA ILE A 371 4.05 12.22 -24.15
C ILE A 371 5.10 11.42 -24.95
N GLU A 372 6.33 11.92 -25.04
CA GLU A 372 7.44 11.23 -25.71
C GLU A 372 7.84 9.94 -24.98
N LEU A 373 7.85 9.97 -23.65
CA LEU A 373 8.14 8.81 -22.81
C LEU A 373 7.11 7.68 -23.02
N LEU A 374 5.82 8.02 -23.16
CA LEU A 374 4.71 7.06 -23.33
C LEU A 374 4.65 6.46 -24.74
N SER A 375 5.80 5.95 -25.19
CA SER A 375 5.99 5.26 -26.46
C SER A 375 5.53 3.80 -26.40
N LYS A 376 5.46 3.14 -27.56
CA LYS A 376 5.13 1.71 -27.65
C LYS A 376 6.09 0.82 -26.84
N ASP A 377 7.38 1.16 -26.85
CA ASP A 377 8.41 0.43 -26.10
C ASP A 377 8.19 0.57 -24.57
N HIS A 378 7.77 1.76 -24.12
CA HIS A 378 7.40 1.97 -22.73
C HIS A 378 6.21 1.10 -22.31
N TYR A 379 5.14 1.05 -23.13
CA TYR A 379 3.99 0.18 -22.84
C TYR A 379 4.38 -1.31 -22.84
N TYR A 380 5.25 -1.75 -23.77
CA TYR A 380 5.74 -3.12 -23.80
C TYR A 380 6.50 -3.48 -22.52
N LYS A 381 7.47 -2.64 -22.10
CA LYS A 381 8.26 -2.87 -20.89
C LYS A 381 7.45 -2.74 -19.61
N LEU A 382 6.46 -1.84 -19.60
CA LEU A 382 5.54 -1.73 -18.48
C LEU A 382 4.68 -2.98 -18.37
N LEU A 383 4.15 -3.51 -19.49
CA LEU A 383 3.40 -4.76 -19.49
C LEU A 383 4.27 -5.95 -19.08
N ASP A 384 5.49 -6.05 -19.61
CA ASP A 384 6.42 -7.13 -19.28
C ASP A 384 6.79 -7.14 -17.78
N SER A 385 6.99 -5.95 -17.20
CA SER A 385 7.39 -5.81 -15.80
C SER A 385 6.24 -5.86 -14.79
N THR A 386 5.06 -5.36 -15.15
CA THR A 386 3.89 -5.28 -14.24
C THR A 386 2.88 -6.39 -14.49
N GLN A 387 2.86 -6.99 -15.69
CA GLN A 387 1.86 -7.97 -16.13
C GLN A 387 0.43 -7.50 -15.84
N SER A 388 0.17 -6.20 -16.01
CA SER A 388 -1.07 -5.57 -15.57
C SER A 388 -1.60 -4.60 -16.63
N LEU A 389 -2.79 -4.91 -17.15
CA LEU A 389 -3.50 -4.02 -18.08
C LEU A 389 -3.98 -2.73 -17.40
N SER A 390 -4.27 -2.74 -16.10
CA SER A 390 -4.66 -1.53 -15.37
C SER A 390 -3.52 -0.51 -15.33
N GLN A 391 -2.27 -0.94 -15.21
CA GLN A 391 -1.11 -0.05 -15.31
C GLN A 391 -0.99 0.61 -16.68
N LEU A 392 -1.28 -0.14 -17.77
CA LEU A 392 -1.30 0.44 -19.12
C LEU A 392 -2.43 1.47 -19.26
N MET A 393 -3.61 1.18 -18.69
CA MET A 393 -4.73 2.13 -18.68
C MET A 393 -4.38 3.41 -17.94
N THR A 394 -3.78 3.34 -16.75
CA THR A 394 -3.35 4.51 -15.98
C THR A 394 -2.33 5.34 -16.76
N ARG A 395 -1.41 4.72 -17.50
CA ARG A 395 -0.47 5.45 -18.38
C ARG A 395 -1.18 6.10 -19.57
N ALA A 396 -2.13 5.43 -20.19
CA ALA A 396 -2.92 6.00 -21.27
C ALA A 396 -3.76 7.19 -20.81
N GLU A 397 -4.33 7.13 -19.61
CA GLU A 397 -5.04 8.26 -18.98
C GLU A 397 -4.12 9.44 -18.70
N LEU A 398 -2.93 9.17 -18.16
CA LEU A 398 -1.93 10.20 -17.91
C LEU A 398 -1.48 10.89 -19.22
N GLY A 399 -1.24 10.11 -20.28
CA GLY A 399 -0.93 10.62 -21.61
C GLY A 399 -2.07 11.44 -22.21
N LEU A 400 -3.31 10.98 -22.06
CA LEU A 400 -4.51 11.68 -22.50
C LEU A 400 -4.67 13.03 -21.80
N ALA A 401 -4.56 13.08 -20.47
CA ALA A 401 -4.63 14.32 -19.69
C ALA A 401 -3.54 15.31 -20.11
N SER A 402 -2.31 14.82 -20.31
CA SER A 402 -1.16 15.63 -20.75
C SER A 402 -1.35 16.20 -22.16
N ALA A 403 -1.87 15.37 -23.08
CA ALA A 403 -2.17 15.78 -24.45
C ALA A 403 -3.29 16.82 -24.53
N HIS A 404 -4.31 16.70 -23.66
CA HIS A 404 -5.35 17.71 -23.51
C HIS A 404 -4.78 19.05 -23.03
N THR A 405 -3.93 19.05 -22.01
CA THR A 405 -3.29 20.27 -21.49
C THR A 405 -2.45 20.97 -22.55
N LEU A 406 -1.70 20.21 -23.36
CA LEU A 406 -0.90 20.73 -24.47
C LEU A 406 -1.71 21.03 -25.75
N LYS A 407 -3.01 20.72 -25.78
CA LYS A 407 -3.89 20.86 -26.95
C LYS A 407 -3.37 20.11 -28.19
N LYS A 408 -2.67 18.99 -28.02
CA LYS A 408 -2.16 18.14 -29.11
C LYS A 408 -3.23 17.14 -29.56
N ALA A 409 -4.08 17.55 -30.51
CA ALA A 409 -5.25 16.75 -30.95
C ALA A 409 -4.90 15.33 -31.42
N THR A 410 -3.78 15.15 -32.12
CA THR A 410 -3.30 13.83 -32.56
C THR A 410 -2.96 12.90 -31.40
N ALA A 411 -2.27 13.42 -30.38
CA ALA A 411 -1.94 12.68 -29.17
C ALA A 411 -3.20 12.37 -28.33
N VAL A 412 -4.16 13.30 -28.25
CA VAL A 412 -5.47 13.05 -27.60
C VAL A 412 -6.18 11.87 -28.24
N PHE A 413 -6.27 11.85 -29.57
CA PHE A 413 -6.87 10.74 -30.29
C PHE A 413 -6.12 9.42 -30.05
N GLN A 414 -4.79 9.45 -30.15
CA GLN A 414 -3.94 8.28 -29.91
C GLN A 414 -4.16 7.68 -28.52
N PHE A 415 -4.05 8.48 -27.46
CA PHE A 415 -4.20 7.97 -26.08
C PHE A 415 -5.63 7.55 -25.76
N SER A 416 -6.64 8.21 -26.34
CA SER A 416 -8.05 7.78 -26.22
C SER A 416 -8.30 6.41 -26.85
N LEU A 417 -7.72 6.17 -28.03
CA LEU A 417 -7.79 4.88 -28.71
C LEU A 417 -7.04 3.79 -27.91
N GLN A 418 -5.82 4.07 -27.47
CA GLN A 418 -5.03 3.14 -26.64
C GLN A 418 -5.78 2.75 -25.36
N LYS A 419 -6.33 3.73 -24.64
CA LYS A 419 -7.15 3.48 -23.45
C LYS A 419 -8.33 2.56 -23.76
N SER A 420 -9.05 2.85 -24.85
CA SER A 420 -10.22 2.04 -25.25
C SER A 420 -9.83 0.61 -25.62
N LEU A 421 -8.70 0.42 -26.32
CA LEU A 421 -8.15 -0.90 -26.64
C LEU A 421 -7.76 -1.68 -25.38
N PHE A 422 -7.13 -1.05 -24.39
CA PHE A 422 -6.79 -1.73 -23.15
C PHE A 422 -8.04 -2.11 -22.34
N ILE A 423 -9.07 -1.26 -22.33
CA ILE A 423 -10.37 -1.59 -21.73
C ILE A 423 -11.02 -2.77 -22.44
N ASP A 424 -10.98 -2.80 -23.77
CA ASP A 424 -11.59 -3.88 -24.55
C ASP A 424 -10.81 -5.19 -24.42
N LEU A 425 -9.48 -5.14 -24.42
CA LEU A 425 -8.61 -6.30 -24.17
C LEU A 425 -8.85 -6.87 -22.77
N ALA A 426 -9.02 -6.00 -21.77
CA ALA A 426 -9.38 -6.42 -20.42
C ALA A 426 -10.79 -7.08 -20.38
N LYS A 427 -11.67 -6.76 -21.33
CA LYS A 427 -13.00 -7.39 -21.47
C LYS A 427 -12.98 -8.67 -22.31
N SER A 428 -12.04 -8.83 -23.25
CA SER A 428 -12.04 -9.90 -24.26
C SER A 428 -11.29 -11.17 -23.87
N THR A 429 -10.58 -11.19 -22.74
CA THR A 429 -9.78 -12.33 -22.23
C THR A 429 -10.60 -13.49 -21.65
N ALA A 430 -11.91 -13.59 -21.95
CA ALA A 430 -12.72 -14.76 -21.65
C ALA A 430 -13.82 -14.95 -22.71
N SER A 431 -13.70 -15.96 -23.57
CA SER A 431 -14.71 -16.29 -24.59
C SER A 431 -15.63 -17.43 -24.13
N GLU A 432 -16.89 -17.40 -24.59
CA GLU A 432 -17.88 -18.44 -24.27
C GLU A 432 -17.47 -19.80 -24.86
N GLU A 433 -16.91 -19.78 -26.06
CA GLU A 433 -16.44 -20.93 -26.82
C GLU A 433 -15.31 -21.67 -26.10
N GLU A 434 -14.42 -20.92 -25.45
CA GLU A 434 -13.34 -21.46 -24.64
C GLU A 434 -13.86 -22.17 -23.38
N ILE A 435 -14.83 -21.58 -22.69
CA ILE A 435 -15.51 -22.24 -21.56
C ILE A 435 -16.19 -23.53 -22.03
N ARG A 436 -16.91 -23.49 -23.16
CA ARG A 436 -17.57 -24.68 -23.72
C ARG A 436 -16.55 -25.75 -24.12
N ALA A 437 -15.39 -25.37 -24.65
CA ALA A 437 -14.31 -26.29 -24.99
C ALA A 437 -13.68 -26.94 -23.74
N LEU A 438 -13.41 -26.16 -22.70
CA LEU A 438 -12.84 -26.66 -21.44
C LEU A 438 -13.79 -27.61 -20.72
N VAL A 439 -15.08 -27.28 -20.65
CA VAL A 439 -16.11 -28.18 -20.15
C VAL A 439 -16.21 -29.45 -21.02
N SER A 440 -16.03 -29.30 -22.34
CA SER A 440 -16.00 -30.44 -23.29
C SER A 440 -14.81 -31.37 -23.10
N ILE A 441 -13.67 -30.88 -22.64
CA ILE A 441 -12.48 -31.69 -22.34
C ILE A 441 -12.49 -32.17 -20.87
N GLY A 442 -13.35 -31.60 -20.04
CA GLY A 442 -13.55 -31.98 -18.63
C GLY A 442 -12.65 -31.22 -17.65
N ASP A 443 -11.95 -30.19 -18.11
CA ASP A 443 -11.09 -29.34 -17.30
C ASP A 443 -11.91 -28.23 -16.62
N SER A 444 -12.53 -28.60 -15.51
CA SER A 444 -13.42 -27.72 -14.74
C SER A 444 -12.66 -26.64 -13.96
N ASN A 445 -11.38 -26.90 -13.63
CA ASN A 445 -10.58 -25.97 -12.84
C ASN A 445 -10.16 -24.76 -13.68
N HIS A 446 -9.62 -24.99 -14.89
CA HIS A 446 -9.26 -23.90 -15.80
C HIS A 446 -10.49 -23.10 -16.25
N ALA A 447 -11.62 -23.76 -16.49
CA ALA A 447 -12.86 -23.06 -16.82
C ALA A 447 -13.28 -22.09 -15.69
N MET A 448 -13.17 -22.52 -14.43
CA MET A 448 -13.48 -21.66 -13.28
C MET A 448 -12.45 -20.56 -13.05
N GLU A 449 -11.19 -20.76 -13.42
CA GLU A 449 -10.15 -19.70 -13.39
C GLU A 449 -10.50 -18.58 -14.38
N ILE A 450 -10.88 -18.91 -15.61
CA ILE A 450 -11.29 -17.94 -16.64
C ILE A 450 -12.60 -17.25 -16.26
N ILE A 451 -13.55 -17.97 -15.67
CA ILE A 451 -14.81 -17.37 -15.18
C ILE A 451 -14.54 -16.37 -14.04
N ASN A 452 -13.60 -16.68 -13.16
CA ASN A 452 -13.24 -15.82 -12.04
C ASN A 452 -12.34 -14.65 -12.43
N SER A 453 -11.66 -14.73 -13.59
CA SER A 453 -10.91 -13.60 -14.17
C SER A 453 -11.80 -12.56 -14.87
N ALA A 454 -13.08 -12.86 -15.07
CA ALA A 454 -14.03 -11.96 -15.71
C ALA A 454 -14.24 -10.66 -14.91
N ILE A 455 -13.92 -9.52 -15.54
CA ILE A 455 -13.89 -8.19 -14.92
C ILE A 455 -15.30 -7.61 -14.68
N THR A 456 -16.24 -7.87 -15.58
CA THR A 456 -17.60 -7.30 -15.47
C THR A 456 -18.60 -8.34 -14.96
N LYS A 457 -19.61 -7.88 -14.19
CA LYS A 457 -20.72 -8.74 -13.73
C LYS A 457 -21.44 -9.42 -14.91
N THR A 458 -21.60 -8.69 -16.01
CA THR A 458 -22.20 -9.20 -17.25
C THR A 458 -21.33 -10.29 -17.89
N SER A 459 -20.04 -10.06 -18.07
CA SER A 459 -19.10 -11.08 -18.59
C SER A 459 -19.06 -12.31 -17.70
N LYS A 460 -18.98 -12.12 -16.38
CA LYS A 460 -18.98 -13.21 -15.39
C LYS A 460 -20.27 -14.02 -15.46
N LEU A 461 -21.41 -13.36 -15.61
CA LEU A 461 -22.71 -14.02 -15.76
C LEU A 461 -22.78 -14.86 -17.05
N ILE A 462 -22.29 -14.34 -18.18
CA ILE A 462 -22.26 -15.07 -19.46
C ILE A 462 -21.41 -16.35 -19.33
N LEU A 463 -20.21 -16.23 -18.76
CA LEU A 463 -19.28 -17.36 -18.64
C LEU A 463 -19.78 -18.40 -17.62
N LEU A 464 -20.33 -17.97 -16.48
CA LEU A 464 -20.94 -18.86 -15.48
C LEU A 464 -22.14 -19.63 -16.04
N THR A 465 -23.02 -18.94 -16.76
CA THR A 465 -24.21 -19.57 -17.35
C THR A 465 -23.84 -20.54 -18.47
N SER A 466 -22.84 -20.19 -19.29
CA SER A 466 -22.27 -21.11 -20.29
C SER A 466 -21.62 -22.35 -19.66
N TYR A 467 -20.88 -22.17 -18.57
CA TYR A 467 -20.27 -23.28 -17.82
C TYR A 467 -21.32 -24.23 -17.22
N ALA A 468 -22.33 -23.68 -16.53
CA ALA A 468 -23.43 -24.45 -15.94
C ALA A 468 -24.25 -25.20 -17.02
N CYS A 469 -24.53 -24.53 -18.15
CA CYS A 469 -25.19 -25.14 -19.31
C CYS A 469 -24.36 -26.30 -19.88
N GLY A 470 -23.06 -26.12 -20.06
CA GLY A 470 -22.13 -27.15 -20.53
C GLY A 470 -22.08 -28.39 -19.63
N LEU A 471 -22.10 -28.20 -18.30
CA LEU A 471 -22.13 -29.29 -17.32
C LEU A 471 -23.44 -30.09 -17.40
N LYS A 472 -24.59 -29.41 -17.43
CA LYS A 472 -25.90 -30.08 -17.56
C LYS A 472 -26.07 -30.83 -18.87
N ARG A 473 -25.62 -30.25 -19.99
CA ARG A 473 -25.65 -30.93 -21.31
C ARG A 473 -24.80 -32.21 -21.33
N LYS A 474 -23.80 -32.32 -20.47
CA LYS A 474 -22.99 -33.53 -20.25
C LYS A 474 -23.54 -34.49 -19.19
N GLY A 475 -24.73 -34.23 -18.64
CA GLY A 475 -25.34 -35.04 -17.60
C GLY A 475 -24.65 -34.93 -16.24
N ARG A 476 -23.85 -33.89 -16.00
CA ARG A 476 -23.25 -33.60 -14.69
C ARG A 476 -24.15 -32.64 -13.90
N GLU A 477 -24.18 -32.80 -12.60
CA GLU A 477 -24.83 -31.82 -11.73
C GLU A 477 -23.99 -30.55 -11.60
N VAL A 478 -24.67 -29.43 -11.47
CA VAL A 478 -24.05 -28.13 -11.26
C VAL A 478 -24.13 -27.86 -9.76
N ASP A 479 -23.00 -27.52 -9.15
CA ASP A 479 -22.94 -27.24 -7.72
C ASP A 479 -23.90 -26.10 -7.33
N GLU A 480 -24.59 -26.29 -6.21
CA GLU A 480 -25.60 -25.35 -5.71
C GLU A 480 -25.02 -23.93 -5.45
N VAL A 481 -23.72 -23.86 -5.12
CA VAL A 481 -22.96 -22.61 -4.95
C VAL A 481 -22.87 -21.81 -6.26
N ILE A 482 -22.72 -22.50 -7.40
CA ILE A 482 -22.65 -21.87 -8.73
C ILE A 482 -24.02 -21.33 -9.12
N ILE A 483 -25.08 -22.10 -8.86
CA ILE A 483 -26.47 -21.68 -9.10
C ILE A 483 -26.81 -20.44 -8.27
N GLN A 484 -26.43 -20.42 -6.99
CA GLN A 484 -26.65 -19.27 -6.12
C GLN A 484 -25.89 -18.03 -6.61
N SER A 485 -24.64 -18.21 -7.07
CA SER A 485 -23.84 -17.13 -7.66
C SER A 485 -24.48 -16.55 -8.93
N ILE A 486 -25.06 -17.40 -9.78
CA ILE A 486 -25.79 -16.97 -10.98
C ILE A 486 -27.05 -16.17 -10.57
N LYS A 487 -27.82 -16.64 -9.59
CA LYS A 487 -29.01 -15.95 -9.07
C LYS A 487 -28.69 -14.58 -8.50
N GLU A 488 -27.57 -14.44 -7.80
CA GLU A 488 -27.10 -13.15 -7.30
C GLU A 488 -26.63 -12.20 -8.40
N LEU A 489 -25.94 -12.71 -9.41
CA LEU A 489 -25.49 -11.91 -10.55
C LEU A 489 -26.67 -11.41 -11.38
N VAL A 490 -27.68 -12.25 -11.62
CA VAL A 490 -28.93 -11.87 -12.32
C VAL A 490 -29.60 -10.68 -11.63
N LYS A 491 -29.71 -10.66 -10.30
CA LYS A 491 -30.31 -9.52 -9.57
C LYS A 491 -29.55 -8.21 -9.71
N ASN A 492 -28.29 -8.27 -10.12
CA ASN A 492 -27.37 -7.13 -10.14
C ASN A 492 -27.00 -6.67 -11.56
N VAL A 493 -27.60 -7.25 -12.60
CA VAL A 493 -27.36 -6.94 -14.00
C VAL A 493 -28.62 -6.30 -14.60
N ASP A 494 -28.44 -5.17 -15.30
CA ASP A 494 -29.52 -4.43 -15.98
C ASP A 494 -29.75 -5.04 -17.37
N PHE A 495 -30.77 -5.88 -17.52
CA PHE A 495 -31.04 -6.66 -18.75
C PHE A 495 -31.74 -5.86 -19.86
N ASP A 496 -32.41 -4.75 -19.53
CA ASP A 496 -33.13 -3.90 -20.49
C ASP A 496 -32.20 -3.30 -21.57
N LYS A 497 -30.90 -3.21 -21.28
CA LYS A 497 -29.88 -2.63 -22.17
C LYS A 497 -29.00 -3.66 -22.86
N LEU A 498 -29.22 -4.96 -22.62
CA LEU A 498 -28.32 -6.03 -23.06
C LEU A 498 -28.73 -6.70 -24.38
N GLY A 499 -29.96 -6.49 -24.87
CA GLY A 499 -30.39 -6.98 -26.19
C GLY A 499 -30.14 -8.48 -26.40
N ASP A 500 -29.42 -8.83 -27.47
CA ASP A 500 -29.09 -10.21 -27.84
C ASP A 500 -28.32 -10.98 -26.75
N ILE A 501 -27.54 -10.28 -25.91
CA ILE A 501 -26.79 -10.88 -24.80
C ILE A 501 -27.76 -11.39 -23.71
N ALA A 502 -28.88 -10.71 -23.48
CA ALA A 502 -29.89 -11.17 -22.53
C ALA A 502 -30.55 -12.46 -23.01
N LEU A 503 -30.87 -12.56 -24.31
CA LEU A 503 -31.42 -13.78 -24.92
C LEU A 503 -30.45 -14.96 -24.83
N GLN A 504 -29.15 -14.71 -25.03
CA GLN A 504 -28.09 -15.71 -24.88
C GLN A 504 -27.97 -16.23 -23.44
N VAL A 505 -28.03 -15.34 -22.45
CA VAL A 505 -28.04 -15.72 -21.03
C VAL A 505 -29.29 -16.55 -20.70
N VAL A 506 -30.46 -16.16 -21.22
CA VAL A 506 -31.71 -16.92 -21.06
C VAL A 506 -31.59 -18.33 -21.64
N GLU A 507 -31.06 -18.48 -22.85
CA GLU A 507 -30.85 -19.79 -23.49
C GLU A 507 -29.97 -20.70 -22.61
N ASN A 508 -28.89 -20.16 -22.06
CA ASN A 508 -27.98 -20.91 -21.20
C ASN A 508 -28.64 -21.30 -19.86
N ILE A 509 -29.42 -20.40 -19.24
CA ILE A 509 -30.12 -20.66 -17.97
C ILE A 509 -31.23 -21.70 -18.13
N MET A 510 -31.95 -21.72 -19.27
CA MET A 510 -33.02 -22.69 -19.53
C MET A 510 -32.57 -24.15 -19.35
N ALA A 511 -31.29 -24.44 -19.59
CA ALA A 511 -30.74 -25.79 -19.47
C ALA A 511 -30.71 -26.31 -18.02
N PHE A 512 -30.78 -25.43 -17.00
CA PHE A 512 -30.61 -25.83 -15.60
C PHE A 512 -31.60 -25.19 -14.62
N ASP A 513 -32.20 -24.04 -14.93
CA ASP A 513 -33.22 -23.38 -14.08
C ASP A 513 -34.25 -22.61 -14.95
N PRO A 514 -35.30 -23.29 -15.46
CA PRO A 514 -36.28 -22.68 -16.36
C PRO A 514 -37.08 -21.51 -15.75
N GLU A 515 -37.29 -21.52 -14.43
CA GLU A 515 -38.00 -20.44 -13.73
C GLU A 515 -37.14 -19.17 -13.69
N LEU A 516 -35.84 -19.30 -13.42
CA LEU A 516 -34.91 -18.17 -13.48
C LEU A 516 -34.79 -17.61 -14.91
N ALA A 517 -34.78 -18.48 -15.93
CA ALA A 517 -34.74 -18.06 -17.33
C ALA A 517 -35.96 -17.22 -17.72
N ALA A 518 -37.16 -17.60 -17.26
CA ALA A 518 -38.39 -16.83 -17.50
C ALA A 518 -38.32 -15.43 -16.87
N ASN A 519 -37.85 -15.33 -15.63
CA ASN A 519 -37.68 -14.04 -14.94
C ASN A 519 -36.70 -13.11 -15.67
N VAL A 520 -35.56 -13.64 -16.14
CA VAL A 520 -34.56 -12.86 -16.90
C VAL A 520 -35.13 -12.40 -18.25
N LEU A 521 -35.97 -13.22 -18.88
CA LEU A 521 -36.64 -12.89 -20.14
C LEU A 521 -37.69 -11.79 -19.95
N GLU A 522 -38.47 -11.81 -18.88
CA GLU A 522 -39.40 -10.72 -18.56
C GLU A 522 -38.65 -9.41 -18.29
N CYS A 523 -37.52 -9.49 -17.58
CA CYS A 523 -36.65 -8.34 -17.30
C CYS A 523 -35.86 -7.82 -18.50
N SER A 524 -35.80 -8.53 -19.63
CA SER A 524 -35.15 -8.03 -20.85
C SER A 524 -36.11 -7.30 -21.79
N PHE A 525 -37.43 -7.43 -21.55
CA PHE A 525 -38.49 -6.71 -22.26
C PHE A 525 -39.06 -5.53 -21.45
N GLY A 526 -38.43 -5.13 -20.34
CA GLY A 526 -38.91 -4.06 -19.47
C GLY A 526 -40.23 -4.38 -18.74
N LEU A 527 -40.49 -5.67 -18.48
CA LEU A 527 -41.68 -6.15 -17.74
C LEU A 527 -41.38 -6.46 -16.27
N CYS A 528 -40.13 -6.21 -15.84
CA CYS A 528 -39.67 -6.09 -14.47
C CYS A 528 -39.56 -4.59 -14.10
#